data_AF-A0A7C3GFN4-F1
#
_entry.id   AF-A0A7C3GFN4-F1
#
_cell.length_a   1.000
_cell.length_b   1.000
_cell.length_c   1.000
_cell.angle_alpha   90.00
_cell.angle_beta   90.00
_cell.angle_gamma   90.00
#
_symmetry.space_group_name_H-M   'P 1'
#
loop_
_entity.id
_entity.type
_entity.pdbx_description
1 polymer ?
#
loop_
_entity_poly.entity_id
_entity_poly.type
_entity_poly.pdbx_seq_one_letter_code
_entity_poly.pdbx_strand_id
1 'polypeptide(L)'
;SPWRDLRVYNPISVMYALTKGRFENFWFRTGTPTFLVNWLKEKPWRIPELERFPVGAEFLEAFDLENLRVEAVLYQAGYLTIGEVRDEEWVLTYPNREVRRSFQGILLQGLCDWETRPRVLADELGRAIRHLDWDAVREILNDILSYIPHTLYLRADERFFHTVFYLALALSGYRAESEVLTHRGRLDMAVRYEGENRVFVFEFKAGISAEEALKQIEARGYADRFRSRGLSVISVGVSFDPAERRVSEIVVRINKG
;
A
#
# COMPACT_ATOMS: atom_id res chain seq x y z
N SER A 1 -4.48 -22.15 -7.90
CA SER A 1 -4.10 -22.50 -9.29
C SER A 1 -5.08 -21.78 -10.20
N PRO A 2 -4.70 -21.34 -11.42
CA PRO A 2 -5.65 -20.73 -12.35
C PRO A 2 -6.82 -21.67 -12.71
N TRP A 3 -6.66 -22.97 -12.52
CA TRP A 3 -7.64 -23.99 -12.92
C TRP A 3 -8.42 -24.63 -11.75
N ARG A 4 -7.98 -24.41 -10.50
CA ARG A 4 -8.54 -25.04 -9.29
C ARG A 4 -8.33 -24.12 -8.09
N ASP A 5 -9.31 -24.08 -7.17
CA ASP A 5 -9.19 -23.40 -5.87
C ASP A 5 -8.25 -24.17 -4.92
N LEU A 6 -6.99 -24.20 -5.31
CA LEU A 6 -5.88 -24.79 -4.57
C LEU A 6 -4.92 -23.67 -4.21
N ARG A 7 -4.72 -23.51 -2.89
CA ARG A 7 -3.74 -22.60 -2.30
C ARG A 7 -2.48 -23.38 -1.96
N VAL A 8 -1.35 -22.93 -2.47
CA VAL A 8 -0.05 -23.55 -2.20
C VAL A 8 0.64 -22.71 -1.12
N TYR A 9 1.05 -23.36 -0.05
CA TYR A 9 1.87 -22.73 0.99
C TYR A 9 3.35 -22.90 0.65
N ASN A 10 4.16 -21.94 1.06
CA ASN A 10 5.60 -22.06 0.93
C ASN A 10 6.12 -23.26 1.73
N PRO A 11 6.84 -24.20 1.09
CA PRO A 11 7.31 -25.39 1.77
C PRO A 11 8.30 -25.09 2.90
N ILE A 12 9.14 -24.06 2.77
CA ILE A 12 10.06 -23.61 3.82
C ILE A 12 9.31 -22.98 5.00
N SER A 13 8.29 -22.13 4.76
CA SER A 13 7.49 -21.53 5.83
C SER A 13 6.71 -22.57 6.60
N VAL A 14 6.14 -23.57 5.91
CA VAL A 14 5.47 -24.72 6.54
C VAL A 14 6.49 -25.52 7.36
N MET A 15 7.65 -25.85 6.81
CA MET A 15 8.70 -26.59 7.50
C MET A 15 9.13 -25.89 8.79
N TYR A 16 9.39 -24.57 8.75
CA TYR A 16 9.76 -23.80 9.93
C TYR A 16 8.62 -23.68 10.93
N ALA A 17 7.37 -23.48 10.47
CA ALA A 17 6.21 -23.44 11.37
C ALA A 17 6.05 -24.77 12.13
N LEU A 18 6.21 -25.90 11.44
CA LEU A 18 6.18 -27.23 12.05
C LEU A 18 7.37 -27.45 13.00
N THR A 19 8.57 -27.02 12.62
CA THR A 19 9.78 -27.18 13.45
C THR A 19 9.78 -26.27 14.67
N LYS A 20 9.22 -25.06 14.58
CA LYS A 20 9.19 -24.07 15.67
C LYS A 20 7.91 -24.12 16.51
N GLY A 21 6.89 -24.86 16.07
CA GLY A 21 5.61 -24.98 16.76
C GLY A 21 4.83 -23.66 16.85
N ARG A 22 5.13 -22.68 15.99
CA ARG A 22 4.47 -21.36 15.97
C ARG A 22 4.54 -20.76 14.58
N PHE A 23 3.54 -19.95 14.24
CA PHE A 23 3.54 -19.18 13.00
C PHE A 23 4.43 -17.95 13.15
N GLU A 24 5.38 -17.78 12.23
CA GLU A 24 6.19 -16.58 12.06
C GLU A 24 6.40 -16.29 10.59
N ASN A 25 7.02 -15.14 10.32
CA ASN A 25 7.47 -14.71 9.01
C ASN A 25 8.67 -15.49 8.45
N PHE A 26 8.50 -16.79 8.26
CA PHE A 26 9.54 -17.68 7.77
C PHE A 26 9.78 -17.51 6.26
N TRP A 27 8.76 -17.05 5.52
CA TRP A 27 8.86 -16.73 4.09
C TRP A 27 9.96 -15.71 3.80
N PHE A 28 10.06 -14.65 4.60
CA PHE A 28 11.00 -13.55 4.34
C PHE A 28 12.44 -13.84 4.74
N ARG A 29 12.71 -14.89 5.52
CA ARG A 29 14.07 -15.22 5.97
C ARG A 29 14.97 -15.76 4.85
N THR A 30 14.40 -16.15 3.71
CA THR A 30 15.14 -16.77 2.59
C THR A 30 15.65 -15.77 1.55
N GLY A 31 15.59 -14.47 1.84
CA GLY A 31 16.23 -13.42 1.05
C GLY A 31 15.28 -12.74 0.07
N THR A 32 14.97 -11.47 0.34
CA THR A 32 14.35 -10.60 -0.66
C THR A 32 15.42 -10.16 -1.65
N PRO A 33 15.28 -10.40 -2.97
CA PRO A 33 16.30 -10.00 -3.92
C PRO A 33 16.46 -8.47 -3.91
N THR A 34 17.68 -7.99 -3.64
CA THR A 34 18.03 -6.55 -3.68
C THR A 34 17.61 -5.91 -5.02
N PHE A 35 17.68 -6.67 -6.11
CA PHE A 35 17.19 -6.27 -7.43
C PHE A 35 15.73 -5.81 -7.42
N LEU A 36 14.83 -6.56 -6.77
CA LEU A 36 13.40 -6.26 -6.75
C LEU A 36 13.12 -4.96 -5.99
N VAL A 37 13.81 -4.77 -4.86
CA VAL A 37 13.71 -3.54 -4.08
C VAL A 37 14.23 -2.36 -4.90
N ASN A 38 15.37 -2.51 -5.57
CA ASN A 38 15.93 -1.44 -6.42
C ASN A 38 15.01 -1.09 -7.60
N TRP A 39 14.43 -2.09 -8.27
CA TRP A 39 13.46 -1.87 -9.35
C TRP A 39 12.24 -1.07 -8.84
N LEU A 40 11.73 -1.40 -7.66
CA LEU A 40 10.59 -0.69 -7.07
C LEU A 40 10.97 0.72 -6.60
N LYS A 41 12.21 0.97 -6.18
CA LYS A 41 12.71 2.33 -5.90
C LYS A 41 12.76 3.21 -7.14
N GLU A 42 12.96 2.64 -8.34
CA GLU A 42 12.92 3.41 -9.59
C GLU A 42 11.49 3.81 -9.98
N LYS A 43 10.49 3.02 -9.58
CA LYS A 43 9.08 3.20 -9.92
C LYS A 43 8.16 3.05 -8.70
N PRO A 44 8.35 3.84 -7.64
CA PRO A 44 7.63 3.67 -6.37
C PRO A 44 6.12 3.80 -6.55
N TRP A 45 5.65 4.67 -7.45
CA TRP A 45 4.22 4.86 -7.75
C TRP A 45 3.47 3.60 -8.22
N ARG A 46 4.19 2.54 -8.61
CA ARG A 46 3.59 1.24 -8.98
C ARG A 46 3.37 0.31 -7.79
N ILE A 47 3.93 0.62 -6.62
CA ILE A 47 3.83 -0.23 -5.43
C ILE A 47 2.37 -0.43 -4.98
N PRO A 48 1.48 0.58 -4.99
CA PRO A 48 0.06 0.37 -4.72
C PRO A 48 -0.64 -0.57 -5.72
N GLU A 49 -0.19 -0.61 -6.99
CA GLU A 49 -0.76 -1.48 -8.03
C GLU A 49 -0.54 -2.98 -7.71
N LEU A 50 0.39 -3.31 -6.82
CA LEU A 50 0.66 -4.70 -6.41
C LEU A 50 -0.51 -5.36 -5.65
N GLU A 51 -1.46 -4.56 -5.14
CA GLU A 51 -2.71 -5.09 -4.56
C GLU A 51 -3.59 -5.76 -5.62
N ARG A 52 -3.55 -5.24 -6.85
CA ARG A 52 -4.30 -5.73 -8.01
C ARG A 52 -3.46 -5.46 -9.26
N PHE A 53 -2.60 -6.40 -9.61
CA PHE A 53 -1.61 -6.25 -10.66
C PHE A 53 -2.01 -7.03 -11.92
N PRO A 54 -2.61 -6.39 -12.94
CA PRO A 54 -3.08 -7.07 -14.13
C PRO A 54 -1.88 -7.51 -14.99
N VAL A 55 -1.92 -8.75 -15.47
CA VAL A 55 -0.89 -9.37 -16.32
C VAL A 55 -1.57 -10.26 -17.37
N GLY A 56 -0.94 -10.42 -18.53
CA GLY A 56 -1.32 -11.46 -19.48
C GLY A 56 -0.70 -12.80 -19.10
N ALA A 57 -1.30 -13.91 -19.54
CA ALA A 57 -0.88 -15.27 -19.19
C ALA A 57 0.58 -15.59 -19.55
N GLU A 58 1.16 -14.86 -20.51
CA GLU A 58 2.54 -15.03 -20.97
C GLU A 58 3.59 -14.74 -19.87
N PHE A 59 3.20 -14.11 -18.75
CA PHE A 59 4.11 -13.91 -17.62
C PHE A 59 4.63 -15.24 -17.02
N LEU A 60 3.88 -16.33 -17.19
CA LEU A 60 4.29 -17.68 -16.75
C LEU A 60 5.43 -18.27 -17.61
N GLU A 61 5.56 -17.80 -18.85
CA GLU A 61 6.53 -18.27 -19.83
C GLU A 61 7.84 -17.46 -19.81
N ALA A 62 7.91 -16.41 -18.97
CA ALA A 62 9.04 -15.51 -18.88
C ALA A 62 10.25 -16.17 -18.19
N PHE A 63 10.98 -16.99 -18.95
CA PHE A 63 12.30 -17.55 -18.61
C PHE A 63 13.44 -16.82 -19.35
N ASP A 64 13.25 -15.53 -19.65
CA ASP A 64 14.33 -14.73 -20.23
C ASP A 64 15.19 -14.11 -19.13
N LEU A 65 16.41 -14.63 -18.95
CA LEU A 65 17.40 -14.10 -18.01
C LEU A 65 17.95 -12.74 -18.44
N GLU A 66 17.85 -12.38 -19.73
CA GLU A 66 18.30 -11.10 -20.27
C GLU A 66 17.25 -9.99 -20.07
N ASN A 67 15.98 -10.34 -19.94
CA ASN A 67 14.89 -9.41 -19.68
C ASN A 67 13.91 -9.93 -18.61
N LEU A 68 14.38 -9.92 -17.36
CA LEU A 68 13.59 -10.32 -16.18
C LEU A 68 12.34 -9.44 -16.01
N ARG A 69 11.17 -10.00 -16.37
CA ARG A 69 9.87 -9.37 -16.12
C ARG A 69 9.55 -9.33 -14.64
N VAL A 70 9.24 -8.14 -14.12
CA VAL A 70 9.01 -7.95 -12.67
C VAL A 70 7.83 -8.79 -12.15
N GLU A 71 6.77 -8.95 -12.96
CA GLU A 71 5.61 -9.78 -12.66
C GLU A 71 6.00 -11.24 -12.44
N ALA A 72 6.90 -11.77 -13.28
CA ALA A 72 7.40 -13.13 -13.16
C ALA A 72 8.27 -13.27 -11.91
N VAL A 73 9.15 -12.31 -11.63
CA VAL A 73 9.96 -12.30 -10.41
C VAL A 73 9.10 -12.23 -9.15
N LEU A 74 8.12 -11.32 -9.11
CA LEU A 74 7.18 -11.17 -7.99
C LEU A 74 6.38 -12.44 -7.74
N TYR A 75 5.95 -13.14 -8.80
CA TYR A 75 5.22 -14.39 -8.70
C TYR A 75 6.09 -15.58 -8.31
N GLN A 76 7.25 -15.77 -8.95
CA GLN A 76 8.18 -16.89 -8.70
C GLN A 76 8.84 -16.77 -7.33
N ALA A 77 9.21 -15.55 -6.94
CA ALA A 77 9.68 -15.25 -5.60
C ALA A 77 8.54 -15.20 -4.59
N GLY A 78 7.28 -15.37 -5.03
CA GLY A 78 5.98 -15.51 -4.33
C GLY A 78 5.52 -14.32 -3.47
N TYR A 79 6.00 -13.13 -3.76
CA TYR A 79 5.42 -11.90 -3.23
C TYR A 79 3.99 -11.70 -3.73
N LEU A 80 3.72 -12.11 -4.96
CA LEU A 80 2.38 -12.14 -5.54
C LEU A 80 1.97 -13.57 -5.93
N THR A 81 0.66 -13.79 -6.00
CA THR A 81 0.02 -15.01 -6.48
C THR A 81 -1.15 -14.64 -7.38
N ILE A 82 -1.69 -15.62 -8.11
CA ILE A 82 -2.87 -15.43 -8.95
C ILE A 82 -4.09 -15.26 -8.05
N GLY A 83 -4.68 -14.06 -8.07
CA GLY A 83 -5.89 -13.71 -7.31
C GLY A 83 -7.17 -13.86 -8.13
N GLU A 84 -7.18 -13.38 -9.37
CA GLU A 84 -8.31 -13.49 -10.29
C GLU A 84 -7.81 -13.92 -11.68
N VAL A 85 -8.64 -14.66 -12.41
CA VAL A 85 -8.44 -15.01 -13.83
C VAL A 85 -9.75 -14.72 -14.56
N ARG A 86 -9.70 -13.87 -15.59
CA ARG A 86 -10.84 -13.51 -16.45
C ARG A 86 -10.40 -13.53 -17.90
N ASP A 87 -10.79 -14.57 -18.64
CA ASP A 87 -10.37 -14.78 -20.03
C ASP A 87 -8.83 -14.68 -20.20
N GLU A 88 -8.34 -13.68 -20.94
CA GLU A 88 -6.92 -13.40 -21.16
C GLU A 88 -6.30 -12.46 -20.10
N GLU A 89 -7.12 -11.85 -19.23
CA GLU A 89 -6.67 -10.93 -18.18
C GLU A 89 -6.54 -11.63 -16.83
N TRP A 90 -5.31 -11.73 -16.35
CA TRP A 90 -5.00 -12.34 -15.06
C TRP A 90 -4.64 -11.24 -14.08
N VAL A 91 -4.97 -11.41 -12.80
CA VAL A 91 -4.66 -10.44 -11.76
C VAL A 91 -3.82 -11.10 -10.69
N LEU A 92 -2.60 -10.59 -10.51
CA LEU A 92 -1.74 -10.95 -9.41
C LEU A 92 -2.06 -10.08 -8.18
N THR A 93 -1.95 -10.68 -6.99
CA THR A 93 -2.18 -10.00 -5.70
C THR A 93 -1.34 -10.68 -4.61
N TYR A 94 -1.27 -10.09 -3.41
CA TYR A 94 -0.58 -10.71 -2.30
C TYR A 94 -1.23 -12.03 -1.87
N PRO A 95 -0.47 -13.11 -1.61
CA PRO A 95 -1.03 -14.42 -1.28
C PRO A 95 -1.73 -14.45 0.09
N ASN A 96 -1.26 -13.62 1.03
CA ASN A 96 -1.84 -13.49 2.35
C ASN A 96 -1.34 -12.20 3.04
N ARG A 97 -1.92 -11.90 4.21
CA ARG A 97 -1.62 -10.71 5.01
C ARG A 97 -0.18 -10.67 5.53
N GLU A 98 0.43 -11.82 5.82
CA GLU A 98 1.80 -11.91 6.32
C GLU A 98 2.78 -11.49 5.23
N VAL A 99 2.64 -12.05 4.02
CA VAL A 99 3.50 -11.71 2.89
C VAL A 99 3.34 -10.24 2.50
N ARG A 100 2.10 -9.77 2.40
CA ARG A 100 1.76 -8.36 2.14
C ARG A 100 2.47 -7.41 3.09
N ARG A 101 2.23 -7.56 4.41
CA ARG A 101 2.79 -6.66 5.44
C ARG A 101 4.30 -6.67 5.44
N SER A 102 4.90 -7.84 5.25
CA SER A 102 6.34 -8.01 5.30
C SER A 102 7.02 -7.42 4.07
N PHE A 103 6.42 -7.59 2.89
CA PHE A 103 6.93 -6.99 1.67
C PHE A 103 6.84 -5.47 1.74
N GLN A 104 5.68 -4.93 2.11
CA GLN A 104 5.48 -3.49 2.26
C GLN A 104 6.45 -2.88 3.28
N GLY A 105 6.74 -3.58 4.39
CA GLY A 105 7.75 -3.14 5.35
C GLY A 105 9.14 -2.98 4.72
N ILE A 106 9.56 -3.94 3.88
CA ILE A 106 10.83 -3.87 3.15
C ILE A 106 10.80 -2.77 2.09
N LEU A 107 9.68 -2.57 1.40
CA LEU A 107 9.55 -1.50 0.42
C LEU A 107 9.67 -0.13 1.09
N LEU A 108 8.99 0.08 2.22
CA LEU A 108 9.12 1.31 2.99
C LEU A 108 10.56 1.52 3.46
N GLN A 109 11.17 0.48 4.02
CA GLN A 109 12.58 0.49 4.41
C GLN A 109 13.51 0.75 3.21
N GLY A 110 13.13 0.35 2.00
CA GLY A 110 13.87 0.65 0.79
C GLY A 110 13.76 2.13 0.38
N LEU A 111 12.64 2.79 0.65
CA LEU A 111 12.45 4.20 0.31
C LEU A 111 13.10 5.16 1.32
N CYS A 112 13.40 4.69 2.53
CA CYS A 112 14.01 5.48 3.60
C CYS A 112 15.46 5.04 3.84
N ASP A 113 16.36 5.97 4.15
CA ASP A 113 17.71 5.62 4.64
C ASP A 113 17.63 5.25 6.14
N TRP A 114 17.32 3.98 6.48
CA TRP A 114 17.05 3.58 7.89
C TRP A 114 18.24 2.96 8.66
N GLU A 115 18.48 3.51 9.87
CA GLU A 115 18.96 2.83 11.10
C GLU A 115 17.92 2.92 12.28
N THR A 116 16.84 3.75 12.23
CA THR A 116 15.63 3.90 13.13
C THR A 116 14.18 3.38 12.75
N ARG A 117 13.51 2.62 13.65
CA ARG A 117 12.50 1.56 13.35
C ARG A 117 11.24 2.05 12.59
N PRO A 118 11.09 1.85 11.26
CA PRO A 118 9.95 2.34 10.46
C PRO A 118 8.58 1.84 10.94
N ARG A 119 8.58 0.68 11.61
CA ARG A 119 7.39 0.07 12.20
C ARG A 119 6.79 0.88 13.34
N VAL A 120 7.61 1.57 14.15
CA VAL A 120 7.11 2.34 15.30
C VAL A 120 6.31 3.56 14.81
N LEU A 121 6.89 4.33 13.89
CA LEU A 121 6.22 5.49 13.27
C LEU A 121 4.96 5.07 12.50
N ALA A 122 5.02 3.94 11.78
CA ALA A 122 3.83 3.37 11.17
C ALA A 122 2.73 3.08 12.22
N ASP A 123 3.06 2.34 13.29
CA ASP A 123 2.12 1.97 14.34
C ASP A 123 1.53 3.21 15.05
N GLU A 124 2.34 4.25 15.25
CA GLU A 124 1.92 5.56 15.75
C GLU A 124 0.98 6.29 14.79
N LEU A 125 1.34 6.35 13.49
CA LEU A 125 0.53 6.99 12.46
C LEU A 125 -0.89 6.44 12.45
N GLY A 126 -1.03 5.12 12.38
CA GLY A 126 -2.35 4.55 12.30
C GLY A 126 -3.09 4.54 13.64
N ARG A 127 -2.41 4.65 14.79
CA ARG A 127 -3.07 4.99 16.07
C ARG A 127 -3.60 6.42 16.05
N ALA A 128 -2.82 7.38 15.58
CA ALA A 128 -3.24 8.78 15.47
C ALA A 128 -4.48 8.94 14.57
N ILE A 129 -4.49 8.30 13.39
CA ILE A 129 -5.67 8.27 12.50
C ILE A 129 -6.87 7.65 13.22
N ARG A 130 -6.67 6.55 13.97
CA ARG A 130 -7.74 5.89 14.74
C ARG A 130 -8.35 6.84 15.75
N HIS A 131 -7.52 7.62 16.44
CA HIS A 131 -7.96 8.53 17.49
C HIS A 131 -8.34 9.92 16.98
N LEU A 132 -8.33 10.13 15.66
CA LEU A 132 -8.62 11.42 15.00
C LEU A 132 -7.65 12.54 15.43
N ASP A 133 -6.42 12.18 15.78
CA ASP A 133 -5.36 13.11 16.15
C ASP A 133 -4.59 13.57 14.90
N TRP A 134 -5.20 14.49 14.16
CA TRP A 134 -4.70 14.90 12.84
C TRP A 134 -3.42 15.75 12.89
N ASP A 135 -3.18 16.43 14.01
CA ASP A 135 -1.91 17.12 14.25
C ASP A 135 -0.79 16.08 14.40
N ALA A 136 -0.99 15.04 15.22
CA ALA A 136 -0.03 13.95 15.34
C ALA A 136 0.17 13.21 14.01
N VAL A 137 -0.91 12.98 13.23
CA VAL A 137 -0.80 12.39 11.88
C VAL A 137 0.16 13.22 11.02
N ARG A 138 -0.01 14.54 10.97
CA ARG A 138 0.83 15.42 10.16
C ARG A 138 2.31 15.35 10.60
N GLU A 139 2.58 15.42 11.90
CA GLU A 139 3.94 15.37 12.43
C GLU A 139 4.62 14.02 12.14
N ILE A 140 3.93 12.90 12.38
CA ILE A 140 4.46 11.56 12.12
C ILE A 140 4.75 11.37 10.62
N LEU A 141 3.89 11.89 9.74
CA LEU A 141 4.13 11.83 8.29
C LEU A 141 5.34 12.66 7.88
N ASN A 142 5.48 13.86 8.42
CA ASN A 142 6.64 14.70 8.15
C ASN A 142 7.93 14.04 8.65
N ASP A 143 7.88 13.32 9.78
CA ASP A 143 9.01 12.54 10.28
C ASP A 143 9.38 11.40 9.30
N ILE A 144 8.40 10.59 8.86
CA ILE A 144 8.60 9.54 7.85
C ILE A 144 9.20 10.11 6.55
N LEU A 145 8.67 11.24 6.07
CA LEU A 145 9.14 11.91 4.86
C LEU A 145 10.57 12.43 4.99
N SER A 146 10.98 12.87 6.19
CA SER A 146 12.34 13.37 6.45
C SER A 146 13.44 12.33 6.22
N TYR A 147 13.10 11.03 6.37
CA TYR A 147 14.03 9.92 6.16
C TYR A 147 14.19 9.51 4.69
N ILE A 148 13.43 10.11 3.77
CA ILE A 148 13.52 9.78 2.35
C ILE A 148 14.69 10.54 1.72
N PRO A 149 15.62 9.86 1.02
CA PRO A 149 16.75 10.49 0.36
C PRO A 149 16.32 11.57 -0.63
N HIS A 150 17.08 12.67 -0.68
CA HIS A 150 16.86 13.75 -1.64
C HIS A 150 16.77 13.25 -3.09
N THR A 151 17.53 12.21 -3.44
CA THR A 151 17.55 11.64 -4.80
C THR A 151 16.18 11.08 -5.22
N LEU A 152 15.39 10.55 -4.29
CA LEU A 152 14.03 10.08 -4.57
C LEU A 152 13.04 11.24 -4.73
N TYR A 153 13.26 12.35 -4.02
CA TYR A 153 12.44 13.56 -4.15
C TYR A 153 12.55 14.26 -5.52
N LEU A 154 13.67 14.09 -6.24
CA LEU A 154 13.84 14.67 -7.57
C LEU A 154 12.79 14.18 -8.58
N ARG A 155 12.15 13.05 -8.30
CA ARG A 155 11.11 12.42 -9.14
C ARG A 155 9.77 12.32 -8.41
N ALA A 156 9.64 12.95 -7.24
CA ALA A 156 8.45 12.82 -6.41
C ALA A 156 7.30 13.67 -6.95
N ASP A 157 6.18 13.01 -7.23
CA ASP A 157 4.89 13.61 -7.55
C ASP A 157 3.85 13.16 -6.52
N GLU A 158 2.58 13.54 -6.71
CA GLU A 158 1.45 13.12 -5.86
C GLU A 158 1.43 11.60 -5.59
N ARG A 159 1.80 10.79 -6.60
CA ARG A 159 1.80 9.31 -6.50
C ARG A 159 2.92 8.79 -5.63
N PHE A 160 4.06 9.48 -5.58
CA PHE A 160 5.14 9.17 -4.65
C PHE A 160 4.66 9.33 -3.19
N PHE A 161 3.99 10.43 -2.87
CA PHE A 161 3.46 10.69 -1.52
C PHE A 161 2.40 9.68 -1.12
N HIS A 162 1.46 9.41 -2.03
CA HIS A 162 0.48 8.36 -1.85
C HIS A 162 1.19 7.02 -1.55
N THR A 163 2.24 6.65 -2.30
CA THR A 163 2.97 5.40 -2.07
C THR A 163 3.58 5.32 -0.67
N VAL A 164 4.24 6.38 -0.20
CA VAL A 164 4.84 6.42 1.14
C VAL A 164 3.75 6.25 2.21
N PHE A 165 2.64 6.97 2.06
CA PHE A 165 1.52 6.89 2.98
C PHE A 165 0.87 5.50 3.03
N TYR A 166 0.62 4.92 1.85
CA TYR A 166 0.10 3.57 1.69
C TYR A 166 0.99 2.55 2.42
N LEU A 167 2.31 2.61 2.19
CA LEU A 167 3.27 1.71 2.80
C LEU A 167 3.32 1.86 4.33
N ALA A 168 3.30 3.09 4.85
CA ALA A 168 3.27 3.34 6.28
C ALA A 168 2.01 2.78 6.95
N LEU A 169 0.84 2.94 6.33
CA LEU A 169 -0.41 2.41 6.87
C LEU A 169 -0.57 0.91 6.75
N ALA A 170 -0.04 0.33 5.68
CA ALA A 170 -0.08 -1.10 5.52
C ALA A 170 0.86 -1.80 6.53
N LEU A 171 2.00 -1.18 6.86
CA LEU A 171 2.94 -1.67 7.86
C LEU A 171 2.35 -1.65 9.28
N SER A 172 1.55 -0.65 9.61
CA SER A 172 0.90 -0.53 10.92
C SER A 172 -0.27 -1.48 11.14
N GLY A 173 -0.55 -2.31 10.13
CA GLY A 173 -1.45 -3.44 10.25
C GLY A 173 -2.93 -3.09 10.06
N TYR A 174 -3.25 -1.85 9.73
CA TYR A 174 -4.61 -1.46 9.38
C TYR A 174 -5.00 -2.01 8.02
N ARG A 175 -6.31 -2.22 7.81
CA ARG A 175 -6.83 -2.57 6.49
C ARG A 175 -6.90 -1.28 5.67
N ALA A 176 -5.75 -0.84 5.19
CA ALA A 176 -5.68 0.06 4.06
C ALA A 176 -6.12 -0.74 2.83
N GLU A 177 -7.32 -0.45 2.34
CA GLU A 177 -7.79 -0.82 1.01
C GLU A 177 -7.37 0.35 0.09
N SER A 178 -6.12 0.31 -0.39
CA SER A 178 -5.70 1.21 -1.48
C SER A 178 -6.30 0.69 -2.77
N GLU A 179 -7.05 1.56 -3.44
CA GLU A 179 -7.78 1.34 -4.68
C GLU A 179 -9.05 0.48 -4.62
N VAL A 180 -10.16 1.13 -4.96
CA VAL A 180 -11.24 0.45 -5.68
C VAL A 180 -11.57 1.28 -6.91
N LEU A 181 -11.17 0.76 -8.08
CA LEU A 181 -11.68 1.16 -9.37
C LEU A 181 -13.21 1.27 -9.31
N THR A 182 -13.74 2.46 -9.57
CA THR A 182 -15.13 2.63 -9.97
C THR A 182 -15.15 3.35 -11.31
N HIS A 183 -16.18 3.08 -12.10
CA HIS A 183 -16.55 3.75 -13.36
C HIS A 183 -16.49 5.30 -13.38
N ARG A 184 -16.15 5.96 -12.25
CA ARG A 184 -16.07 7.41 -12.07
C ARG A 184 -14.68 7.94 -11.72
N GLY A 185 -13.67 7.11 -11.50
CA GLY A 185 -12.32 7.55 -11.09
C GLY A 185 -11.69 6.63 -10.04
N ARG A 186 -10.36 6.74 -9.89
CA ARG A 186 -9.57 6.00 -8.90
C ARG A 186 -9.54 6.79 -7.59
N LEU A 187 -10.07 6.20 -6.53
CA LEU A 187 -9.84 6.67 -5.16
C LEU A 187 -8.38 6.37 -4.80
N ASP A 188 -7.70 7.33 -4.18
CA ASP A 188 -6.33 7.10 -3.71
C ASP A 188 -6.31 6.00 -2.65
N MET A 189 -7.01 6.18 -1.52
CA MET A 189 -6.95 5.19 -0.46
C MET A 189 -8.15 5.21 0.50
N ALA A 190 -8.61 4.03 0.92
CA ALA A 190 -9.56 3.88 2.02
C ALA A 190 -8.92 3.08 3.17
N VAL A 191 -9.13 3.50 4.41
CA VAL A 191 -8.60 2.80 5.60
C VAL A 191 -9.74 2.41 6.51
N ARG A 192 -9.77 1.15 6.93
CA ARG A 192 -10.73 0.62 7.88
C ARG A 192 -10.04 -0.10 9.04
N TYR A 193 -10.61 0.09 10.23
CA TYR A 193 -10.19 -0.57 11.45
C TYR A 193 -11.09 -1.79 11.67
N GLU A 194 -10.48 -2.96 11.89
CA GLU A 194 -11.23 -4.15 12.26
C GLU A 194 -11.99 -3.87 13.57
N GLY A 195 -13.29 -4.18 13.59
CA GLY A 195 -14.15 -3.95 14.75
C GLY A 195 -14.75 -2.54 14.86
N GLU A 196 -14.50 -1.64 13.90
CA GLU A 196 -15.10 -0.29 13.91
C GLU A 196 -16.02 -0.06 12.72
N ASN A 197 -17.13 0.66 12.96
CA ASN A 197 -18.12 0.99 11.93
C ASN A 197 -17.79 2.32 11.22
N ARG A 198 -16.52 2.54 10.88
CA ARG A 198 -16.08 3.73 10.14
C ARG A 198 -15.01 3.41 9.12
N VAL A 199 -14.94 4.24 8.09
CA VAL A 199 -13.92 4.21 7.04
C VAL A 199 -13.38 5.62 6.84
N PHE A 200 -12.07 5.70 6.66
CA PHE A 200 -11.38 6.91 6.28
C PHE A 200 -11.13 6.88 4.79
N VAL A 201 -11.55 7.91 4.07
CA VAL A 201 -11.37 8.04 2.62
C VAL A 201 -10.39 9.18 2.40
N PHE A 202 -9.19 8.83 1.95
CA PHE A 202 -8.10 9.77 1.75
C PHE A 202 -7.99 10.14 0.28
N GLU A 203 -7.68 11.41 0.03
CA GLU A 203 -7.27 11.94 -1.27
C GLU A 203 -6.04 12.83 -1.06
N PHE A 204 -5.02 12.63 -1.88
CA PHE A 204 -3.76 13.36 -1.78
C PHE A 204 -3.67 14.43 -2.86
N LYS A 205 -2.96 15.51 -2.54
CA LYS A 205 -2.62 16.57 -3.49
C LYS A 205 -1.18 17.02 -3.29
N ALA A 206 -0.48 17.28 -4.39
CA ALA A 206 0.85 17.89 -4.36
C ALA A 206 0.78 19.33 -4.92
N GLY A 207 1.12 20.33 -4.10
CA GLY A 207 1.09 21.75 -4.48
C GLY A 207 -0.31 22.35 -4.65
N ILE A 208 -1.36 21.63 -4.25
CA ILE A 208 -2.77 22.05 -4.28
C ILE A 208 -3.33 21.85 -2.86
N SER A 209 -4.28 22.69 -2.42
CA SER A 209 -4.86 22.63 -1.08
C SER A 209 -5.58 21.32 -0.77
N ALA A 210 -5.67 20.98 0.51
CA ALA A 210 -6.37 19.79 0.97
C ALA A 210 -7.90 19.90 0.78
N GLU A 211 -8.44 21.13 0.72
CA GLU A 211 -9.85 21.37 0.41
C GLU A 211 -10.23 20.92 -1.01
N GLU A 212 -9.35 21.10 -2.01
CA GLU A 212 -9.59 20.56 -3.36
C GLU A 212 -9.58 19.03 -3.37
N ALA A 213 -8.79 18.40 -2.51
CA ALA A 213 -8.81 16.95 -2.31
C ALA A 213 -10.18 16.48 -1.77
N LEU A 214 -10.75 17.20 -0.79
CA LEU A 214 -12.10 16.92 -0.28
C LEU A 214 -13.18 17.10 -1.34
N LYS A 215 -13.12 18.18 -2.14
CA LYS A 215 -14.04 18.40 -3.27
C LYS A 215 -13.97 17.26 -4.28
N GLN A 216 -12.77 16.73 -4.56
CA GLN A 216 -12.59 15.58 -5.44
C GLN A 216 -13.26 14.32 -4.86
N ILE A 217 -13.12 14.04 -3.55
CA ILE A 217 -13.81 12.92 -2.88
C ILE A 217 -15.33 13.02 -3.05
N GLU A 218 -15.89 14.22 -2.89
CA GLU A 218 -17.32 14.47 -3.00
C GLU A 218 -17.82 14.34 -4.44
N ALA A 219 -17.17 15.03 -5.38
CA ALA A 219 -17.55 15.04 -6.79
C ALA A 219 -17.54 13.64 -7.42
N ARG A 220 -16.61 12.78 -6.97
CA ARG A 220 -16.47 11.41 -7.47
C ARG A 220 -17.41 10.41 -6.78
N GLY A 221 -18.03 10.78 -5.66
CA GLY A 221 -18.94 9.92 -4.90
C GLY A 221 -18.23 8.73 -4.24
N TYR A 222 -16.92 8.85 -3.93
CA TYR A 222 -16.14 7.73 -3.36
C TYR A 222 -16.70 7.24 -2.02
N ALA A 223 -17.38 8.11 -1.28
CA ALA A 223 -18.02 7.78 -0.02
C ALA A 223 -19.29 6.92 -0.16
N ASP A 224 -19.99 6.97 -1.30
CA ASP A 224 -21.34 6.42 -1.44
C ASP A 224 -21.39 4.90 -1.25
N ARG A 225 -20.39 4.18 -1.79
CA ARG A 225 -20.29 2.72 -1.66
C ARG A 225 -20.03 2.25 -0.23
N PHE A 226 -19.44 3.10 0.61
CA PHE A 226 -19.19 2.78 2.01
C PHE A 226 -20.42 3.11 2.85
N ARG A 227 -21.08 4.24 2.57
CA ARG A 227 -22.37 4.61 3.17
C ARG A 227 -23.44 3.56 2.89
N SER A 228 -23.51 3.03 1.66
CA SER A 228 -24.45 1.96 1.29
C SER A 228 -24.23 0.65 2.05
N ARG A 229 -23.07 0.49 2.69
CA ARG A 229 -22.72 -0.65 3.57
C ARG A 229 -22.91 -0.32 5.05
N GLY A 230 -23.50 0.83 5.39
CA GLY A 230 -23.74 1.28 6.76
C GLY A 230 -22.51 1.83 7.49
N LEU A 231 -21.40 2.10 6.78
CA LEU A 231 -20.17 2.63 7.38
C LEU A 231 -20.24 4.16 7.50
N SER A 232 -19.80 4.68 8.64
CA SER A 232 -19.56 6.12 8.81
C SER A 232 -18.32 6.53 8.01
N VAL A 233 -18.45 7.50 7.11
CA VAL A 233 -17.35 7.94 6.24
C VAL A 233 -16.71 9.21 6.77
N ILE A 234 -15.40 9.17 6.96
CA ILE A 234 -14.56 10.34 7.28
C ILE A 234 -13.72 10.63 6.05
N SER A 235 -14.00 11.73 5.38
CA SER A 235 -13.21 12.19 4.23
C SER A 235 -12.01 12.97 4.72
N VAL A 236 -10.82 12.68 4.19
CA VAL A 236 -9.56 13.28 4.60
C VAL A 236 -8.82 13.76 3.35
N GLY A 237 -8.71 15.08 3.21
CA GLY A 237 -7.84 15.70 2.20
C GLY A 237 -6.46 15.92 2.80
N VAL A 238 -5.41 15.55 2.06
CA VAL A 238 -4.02 15.75 2.47
C VAL A 238 -3.29 16.54 1.39
N SER A 239 -2.77 17.70 1.77
CA SER A 239 -1.92 18.52 0.90
C SER A 239 -0.46 18.33 1.27
N PHE A 240 0.35 18.07 0.26
CA PHE A 240 1.78 17.98 0.35
C PHE A 240 2.42 19.15 -0.39
N ASP A 241 3.44 19.75 0.21
CA ASP A 241 4.25 20.79 -0.39
C ASP A 241 5.52 20.18 -1.02
N PRO A 242 5.65 20.17 -2.37
CA PRO A 242 6.81 19.62 -3.04
C PRO A 242 8.11 20.38 -2.81
N ALA A 243 8.04 21.68 -2.53
CA ALA A 243 9.22 22.48 -2.25
C ALA A 243 9.74 22.18 -0.84
N GLU A 244 8.85 22.20 0.15
CA GLU A 244 9.20 21.98 1.57
C GLU A 244 9.29 20.49 1.95
N ARG A 245 8.85 19.60 1.06
CA ARG A 245 8.86 18.15 1.23
C ARG A 245 8.13 17.65 2.47
N ARG A 246 7.02 18.30 2.77
CA ARG A 246 6.22 18.03 3.97
C ARG A 246 4.73 18.12 3.67
N VAL A 247 3.93 17.46 4.50
CA VAL A 247 2.50 17.68 4.57
C VAL A 247 2.27 19.10 5.08
N SER A 248 1.66 19.93 4.24
CA SER A 248 1.34 21.34 4.55
C SER A 248 0.01 21.45 5.29
N GLU A 249 -0.98 20.65 4.89
CA GLU A 249 -2.36 20.76 5.35
C GLU A 249 -3.05 19.39 5.38
N ILE A 250 -3.87 19.16 6.40
CA ILE A 250 -4.83 18.05 6.47
C ILE A 250 -6.20 18.65 6.79
N VAL A 251 -7.20 18.39 5.95
CA VAL A 251 -8.58 18.82 6.19
C VAL A 251 -9.48 17.59 6.26
N VAL A 252 -10.37 17.58 7.26
CA VAL A 252 -11.18 16.42 7.60
C VAL A 252 -12.65 16.79 7.60
N ARG A 253 -13.46 16.00 6.91
CA ARG A 253 -14.92 16.14 6.88
C ARG A 253 -15.57 14.86 7.38
N ILE A 254 -16.23 14.97 8.53
CA ILE A 254 -17.00 13.88 9.12
C ILE A 254 -18.40 13.91 8.52
N ASN A 255 -18.68 13.00 7.60
CA ASN A 255 -20.01 12.87 7.02
C ASN A 255 -20.88 12.07 7.99
N LYS A 256 -21.68 12.75 8.81
CA LYS A 256 -22.75 12.09 9.56
C LYS A 256 -23.77 11.59 8.53
N GLY A 257 -24.06 10.28 8.57
CA GLY A 257 -25.06 9.63 7.74
C GLY A 257 -26.46 10.15 8.01
#